data_AF-A0A8C4VCN5-F1
#
_entry.id   AF-A0A8C4VCN5-F1
#
_cell.length_a   1.000
_cell.length_b   1.000
_cell.length_c   1.000
_cell.angle_alpha   90.00
_cell.angle_beta   90.00
_cell.angle_gamma   90.00
#
_symmetry.space_group_name_H-M   'P 1'
#
loop_
_entity.id
_entity.type
_entity.pdbx_description
1 polymer ?
#
loop_
_entity_poly.entity_id
_entity_poly.type
_entity_poly.pdbx_seq_one_letter_code
_entity_poly.pdbx_strand_id
1 'polypeptide(L)'
;LNLTQFLIDSAISWHVRELLGIEEPLWSRSIALRYRDNLGLFLEHKAPTGAKADALTFSQFVQEAGLEPYPCTVPSLNTLAI
;
A
#
# COMPACT_ATOMS: atom_id res chain seq x y z
N LEU A 1 -16.71 22.11 -2.02
CA LEU A 1 -15.23 22.01 -1.98
C LEU A 1 -14.67 23.16 -2.82
N ASN A 2 -13.68 23.92 -2.32
CA ASN A 2 -13.08 25.06 -3.03
C ASN A 2 -11.81 24.60 -3.78
N LEU A 3 -11.58 25.15 -4.97
CA LEU A 3 -10.39 24.91 -5.80
C LEU A 3 -9.08 25.14 -5.03
N THR A 4 -9.03 26.14 -4.15
CA THR A 4 -7.84 26.43 -3.33
C THR A 4 -7.50 25.27 -2.38
N GLN A 5 -8.51 24.64 -1.77
CA GLN A 5 -8.30 23.50 -0.89
C GLN A 5 -7.73 22.31 -1.68
N PHE A 6 -8.28 22.04 -2.86
CA PHE A 6 -7.79 20.97 -3.73
C PHE A 6 -6.31 21.17 -4.12
N LEU A 7 -5.91 22.41 -4.45
CA LEU A 7 -4.53 22.72 -4.82
C LEU A 7 -3.56 22.53 -3.66
N ILE A 8 -3.95 22.96 -2.45
CA ILE A 8 -3.13 22.80 -1.23
C ILE A 8 -2.95 21.32 -0.91
N ASP A 9 -4.03 20.56 -0.87
CA ASP A 9 -4.00 19.14 -0.53
C ASP A 9 -3.17 18.34 -1.57
N SER A 10 -3.28 18.71 -2.84
CA SER A 10 -2.50 18.10 -3.93
C SER A 10 -1.00 18.42 -3.83
N ALA A 11 -0.63 19.65 -3.46
CA ALA A 11 0.76 20.06 -3.29
C ALA A 11 1.44 19.34 -2.12
N ILE A 12 0.76 19.22 -0.98
CA ILE A 12 1.25 18.46 0.18
C ILE A 12 1.47 16.99 -0.21
N SER A 13 0.48 16.41 -0.89
CA SER A 13 0.54 15.01 -1.34
C SER A 13 1.72 14.76 -2.28
N TRP A 14 1.99 15.70 -3.19
CA TRP A 14 3.12 15.64 -4.12
C TRP A 14 4.47 15.67 -3.39
N HIS A 15 4.68 16.64 -2.49
CA HIS A 15 5.93 16.77 -1.74
C HIS A 15 6.21 15.57 -0.82
N VAL A 16 5.18 15.03 -0.18
CA VAL A 16 5.32 13.82 0.65
C VAL A 16 5.76 12.62 -0.20
N ARG A 17 5.20 12.47 -1.41
CA ARG A 17 5.62 11.41 -2.34
C ARG A 17 7.06 11.57 -2.79
N GLU A 18 7.46 12.79 -3.17
CA GLU A 18 8.82 13.13 -3.56
C GLU A 18 9.82 12.80 -2.44
N LEU A 19 9.53 13.22 -1.21
CA LEU A 19 10.37 12.95 -0.04
C LEU A 19 10.51 11.46 0.27
N LEU A 20 9.46 10.67 0.04
CA LEU A 20 9.45 9.23 0.31
C LEU A 20 9.91 8.38 -0.89
N GLY A 21 10.21 8.99 -2.04
CA GLY A 21 10.54 8.27 -3.28
C GLY A 21 9.38 7.41 -3.79
N ILE A 22 8.13 7.80 -3.51
CA ILE A 22 6.94 7.06 -3.92
C ILE A 22 6.48 7.59 -5.27
N GLU A 23 6.39 6.69 -6.27
CA GLU A 23 5.82 7.03 -7.56
C GLU A 23 4.34 7.43 -7.43
N GLU A 24 3.88 8.38 -8.25
CA GLU A 24 2.48 8.78 -8.32
C GLU A 24 1.60 7.52 -8.48
N PRO A 25 0.75 7.18 -7.50
CA PRO A 25 -0.12 6.03 -7.66
C PRO A 25 -1.03 6.30 -8.86
N LEU A 26 -1.26 5.29 -9.70
CA LEU A 26 -2.22 5.38 -10.79
C LEU A 26 -3.61 5.68 -10.22
N TRP A 27 -3.98 6.96 -10.18
CA TRP A 27 -5.30 7.47 -9.77
C TRP A 27 -6.40 7.15 -10.78
N SER A 28 -6.23 6.14 -11.63
CA SER A 28 -7.27 5.64 -12.52
C SER A 28 -8.39 4.93 -11.75
N ARG A 29 -8.21 4.70 -10.44
CA ARG A 29 -9.15 4.00 -9.57
C ARG A 29 -9.68 4.92 -8.47
N SER A 30 -10.99 4.91 -8.30
CA SER A 30 -11.66 5.65 -7.23
C SER A 30 -11.25 5.13 -5.84
N ILE A 31 -11.03 6.06 -4.92
CA ILE A 31 -10.71 5.81 -3.50
C ILE A 31 -11.90 5.15 -2.78
N ALA A 32 -13.12 5.34 -3.30
CA ALA A 32 -14.32 4.66 -2.79
C ALA A 32 -14.36 3.16 -3.13
N LEU A 33 -13.54 2.70 -4.08
CA LEU A 33 -13.41 1.29 -4.40
C LEU A 33 -12.39 0.65 -3.45
N ARG A 34 -12.77 -0.43 -2.78
CA ARG A 34 -11.90 -1.16 -1.84
C ARG A 34 -10.62 -1.62 -2.54
N TYR A 35 -9.44 -1.22 -2.07
CA TYR A 35 -8.16 -1.68 -2.63
C TYR A 35 -8.11 -3.23 -2.52
N ARG A 36 -7.78 -3.93 -3.60
CA ARG A 36 -7.74 -5.41 -3.63
C ARG A 36 -6.47 -5.88 -4.33
N ASP A 37 -5.34 -5.25 -4.05
CA ASP A 37 -4.08 -5.97 -4.23
C ASP A 37 -3.94 -7.00 -3.10
N ASN A 38 -3.12 -8.02 -3.33
CA ASN A 38 -3.01 -9.12 -2.36
C ASN A 38 -2.47 -8.62 -1.02
N LEU A 39 -1.65 -7.57 -1.04
CA LEU A 39 -1.11 -6.93 0.15
C LEU A 39 -2.20 -6.21 0.95
N GLY A 40 -3.05 -5.41 0.33
CA GLY A 40 -4.17 -4.74 1.00
C GLY A 40 -5.13 -5.74 1.63
N LEU A 41 -5.45 -6.83 0.92
CA LEU A 41 -6.28 -7.93 1.43
C LEU A 41 -5.68 -8.63 2.66
N PHE A 42 -4.37 -8.85 2.65
CA PHE A 42 -3.63 -9.39 3.78
C PHE A 42 -3.63 -8.44 4.98
N LEU A 43 -3.38 -7.14 4.74
CA LEU A 43 -3.35 -6.14 5.80
C LEU A 43 -4.72 -5.95 6.45
N GLU A 44 -5.82 -6.08 5.69
CA GLU A 44 -7.17 -6.13 6.28
C GLU A 44 -7.32 -7.31 7.26
N HIS A 45 -6.76 -8.48 6.94
CA HIS A 45 -6.77 -9.65 7.84
C HIS A 45 -5.80 -9.53 9.02
N LYS A 46 -4.72 -8.75 8.85
CA LYS A 46 -3.69 -8.51 9.88
C LYS A 46 -3.98 -7.28 10.75
N ALA A 47 -4.99 -6.47 10.43
CA ALA A 47 -5.33 -5.26 11.16
C ALA A 47 -5.77 -5.50 12.64
N PRO A 48 -6.53 -6.56 12.97
CA PRO A 48 -6.85 -6.87 14.36
C PRO A 48 -5.59 -7.29 15.14
N THR A 49 -5.58 -7.08 16.46
CA THR A 49 -4.48 -7.52 17.33
C THR A 49 -4.72 -8.92 17.90
N GLY A 50 -3.63 -9.62 18.22
CA GLY A 50 -3.64 -10.91 18.93
C GLY A 50 -2.95 -12.03 18.18
N ALA A 51 -2.80 -13.17 18.86
CA ALA A 51 -1.95 -14.28 18.41
C ALA A 51 -2.27 -14.80 16.99
N LYS A 52 -3.53 -14.72 16.56
CA LYS A 52 -3.92 -15.12 15.20
C LYS A 52 -3.42 -14.15 14.12
N ALA A 53 -3.51 -12.84 14.37
CA ALA A 53 -3.02 -11.83 13.45
C ALA A 53 -1.49 -11.77 13.44
N ASP A 54 -0.86 -12.02 14.59
CA ASP A 54 0.61 -12.08 14.72
C ASP A 54 1.19 -13.30 13.99
N ALA A 55 0.50 -14.43 14.02
CA ALA A 55 0.91 -15.66 13.33
C ALA A 55 0.64 -15.63 11.82
N LEU A 56 -0.23 -14.74 11.32
CA LEU A 56 -0.62 -14.70 9.91
C LEU A 56 0.52 -14.15 9.05
N THR A 57 1.07 -15.02 8.19
CA THR A 57 2.09 -14.63 7.21
C THR A 57 1.48 -14.34 5.84
N PHE A 58 2.12 -13.45 5.07
CA PHE A 58 1.65 -13.08 3.75
C PHE A 58 1.60 -14.26 2.78
N SER A 59 2.62 -15.14 2.82
CA SER A 59 2.69 -16.33 1.96
C SER A 59 1.56 -17.31 2.23
N GLN A 60 1.25 -17.58 3.51
CA GLN A 60 0.11 -18.42 3.89
C GLN A 60 -1.21 -17.81 3.42
N PHE A 61 -1.39 -16.49 3.62
CA PHE A 61 -2.59 -15.79 3.17
C PHE A 61 -2.81 -15.92 1.66
N VAL A 62 -1.76 -15.67 0.85
CA VAL A 62 -1.82 -15.77 -0.61
C VAL A 62 -2.14 -17.19 -1.06
N GLN A 63 -1.49 -18.19 -0.44
CA GLN A 63 -1.70 -19.60 -0.77
C GLN A 63 -3.12 -20.08 -0.43
N GLU A 64 -3.62 -19.75 0.76
CA GLU A 64 -4.96 -20.13 1.22
C GLU A 64 -6.07 -19.42 0.43
N ALA A 65 -5.84 -18.16 0.05
CA ALA A 65 -6.80 -17.38 -0.72
C ALA A 65 -6.77 -17.69 -2.23
N GLY A 66 -5.83 -18.53 -2.70
CA GLY A 66 -5.67 -18.85 -4.12
C GLY A 66 -5.31 -17.62 -4.97
N LEU A 67 -4.58 -16.66 -4.39
CA LEU A 67 -4.18 -15.43 -5.06
C LEU A 67 -2.84 -15.64 -5.77
N GLU A 68 -2.63 -14.94 -6.88
CA GLU A 68 -1.33 -14.92 -7.55
C GLU A 68 -0.25 -14.32 -6.63
N PRO A 69 0.96 -14.90 -6.52
CA PRO A 69 2.03 -14.31 -5.72
C PRO A 69 2.32 -12.88 -6.18
N TYR A 70 2.33 -11.93 -5.23
CA TYR A 70 2.69 -10.55 -5.57
C TYR A 70 4.13 -10.53 -6.11
N PRO A 71 4.41 -9.96 -7.30
CA PRO A 71 5.76 -9.78 -7.79
C PRO A 71 6.43 -8.72 -6.91
N CYS A 72 7.03 -9.18 -5.81
CA CYS A 72 7.67 -8.30 -4.85
C CYS A 72 9.03 -7.86 -5.42
N THR A 73 9.04 -6.85 -6.28
CA THR A 73 10.21 -5.99 -6.49
C THR A 73 10.27 -4.99 -5.35
N VAL A 74 10.58 -5.46 -4.13
CA VAL A 74 11.14 -4.59 -3.11
C VAL A 74 12.59 -4.33 -3.50
N PRO A 75 13.01 -3.08 -3.74
CA PRO A 75 14.42 -2.76 -3.79
C PRO A 75 15.01 -3.19 -2.44
N SER A 76 16.07 -3.99 -2.46
CA SER A 76 16.73 -4.40 -1.23
C SER A 76 17.05 -3.19 -0.37
N LEU A 77 16.78 -3.25 0.95
CA LEU A 77 17.11 -2.20 1.91
C LEU A 77 18.60 -1.78 1.87
N ASN A 78 19.45 -2.60 1.27
CA ASN A 78 20.87 -2.34 1.04
C ASN A 78 21.15 -1.24 -0.01
N THR A 79 20.12 -0.78 -0.75
CA THR A 79 20.28 0.22 -1.81
C THR A 79 20.14 1.66 -1.32
N LEU A 80 19.67 1.90 -0.09
CA LEU A 80 19.51 3.24 0.50
C LEU A 80 20.66 3.67 1.42
N ALA A 81 21.79 2.97 1.39
CA ALA A 81 23.03 3.43 2.00
C ALA A 81 23.86 4.21 0.97
N ILE A 82 23.50 5.47 0.74
CA ILE A 82 24.36 6.51 0.15
C ILE A 82 24.18 7.79 0.96
#